data_AF-A0A975R0K2-F1
#
_entry.id   AF-A0A975R0K2-F1
#
_cell.length_a   1.000
_cell.length_b   1.000
_cell.length_c   1.000
_cell.angle_alpha   90.00
_cell.angle_beta   90.00
_cell.angle_gamma   90.00
#
_symmetry.space_group_name_H-M   'P 1'
#
loop_
_entity.id
_entity.type
_entity.pdbx_description
1 polymer ?
#
loop_
_entity_poly.entity_id
_entity_poly.type
_entity_poly.pdbx_seq_one_letter_code
_entity_poly.pdbx_strand_id
1 'polypeptide(L)'
;MTPQECAVIMTYANQLDPRIQLNDPTLDVWLTATANLSVEEAKWGIKDYYANANPNDNRGTQPLQPATLRYRVSQARERHQAKAAAIEAAPRVKNPNNYRARNPELWEQLVAEGRDKHRADLRSRGITPHAESCPDCSRPSR
;
A
#
# COMPACT_ATOMS: atom_id res chain seq x y z
N MET A 1 24.12 -14.90 -3.12
CA MET A 1 24.23 -16.17 -2.37
C MET A 1 25.22 -17.09 -3.06
N THR A 2 26.06 -17.81 -2.31
CA THR A 2 26.98 -18.82 -2.87
C THR A 2 26.26 -20.16 -3.10
N PRO A 3 26.82 -21.08 -3.93
CA PRO A 3 26.25 -22.42 -4.09
C PRO A 3 26.12 -23.21 -2.78
N GLN A 4 27.12 -23.09 -1.89
CA GLN A 4 27.11 -23.74 -0.58
C GLN A 4 26.00 -23.20 0.31
N GLU A 5 25.82 -21.88 0.34
CA GLU A 5 24.72 -21.23 1.05
C GLU A 5 23.36 -21.65 0.48
N CYS A 6 23.24 -21.75 -0.84
CA CYS A 6 22.02 -22.19 -1.51
C CYS A 6 21.68 -23.63 -1.13
N ALA A 7 22.66 -24.53 -1.09
CA ALA A 7 22.47 -25.91 -0.64
C ALA A 7 21.98 -25.97 0.83
N VAL A 8 22.50 -25.11 1.71
CA VAL A 8 22.03 -24.99 3.11
C VAL A 8 20.57 -24.52 3.14
N ILE A 9 20.20 -23.54 2.33
CA ILE A 9 18.82 -23.03 2.23
C ILE A 9 17.88 -24.11 1.69
N MET A 10 18.27 -24.86 0.67
CA MET A 10 17.48 -25.97 0.14
C MET A 10 17.31 -27.08 1.17
N THR A 11 18.37 -27.42 1.91
CA THR A 11 18.31 -28.39 3.00
C THR A 11 17.34 -27.92 4.08
N TYR A 12 17.40 -26.65 4.46
CA TYR A 12 16.47 -26.04 5.41
C TYR A 12 15.02 -26.09 4.91
N ALA A 13 14.78 -25.81 3.62
CA ALA A 13 13.45 -25.91 3.02
C ALA A 13 12.94 -27.35 2.98
N ASN A 14 13.80 -28.32 2.65
CA ASN A 14 13.48 -29.74 2.61
C ASN A 14 13.11 -30.30 3.99
N GLN A 15 13.73 -29.81 5.07
CA GLN A 15 13.37 -30.18 6.45
C GLN A 15 11.94 -29.76 6.83
N LEU A 16 11.40 -28.70 6.22
CA LEU A 16 10.02 -28.26 6.41
C LEU A 16 9.06 -28.93 5.43
N ASP A 17 9.53 -29.21 4.21
CA ASP A 17 8.77 -29.88 3.16
C ASP A 17 9.65 -30.88 2.39
N PRO A 18 9.57 -32.18 2.72
CA PRO A 18 10.37 -33.23 2.09
C PRO A 18 10.15 -33.39 0.58
N ARG A 19 9.13 -32.75 -0.01
CA ARG A 19 8.86 -32.78 -1.46
C ARG A 19 9.85 -31.95 -2.26
N ILE A 20 10.59 -31.04 -1.61
CA ILE A 20 11.65 -30.26 -2.25
C ILE A 20 12.85 -31.19 -2.48
N GLN A 21 13.17 -31.48 -3.74
CA GLN A 21 14.27 -32.38 -4.07
C GLN A 21 15.63 -31.72 -3.81
N LEU A 22 16.59 -32.53 -3.36
CA LEU A 22 17.99 -32.14 -3.15
C LEU A 22 18.85 -32.79 -4.24
N ASN A 23 18.80 -32.24 -5.46
CA ASN A 23 19.61 -32.70 -6.59
C ASN A 23 20.21 -31.51 -7.35
N ASP A 24 21.26 -31.76 -8.15
CA ASP A 24 21.99 -30.72 -8.87
C ASP A 24 21.09 -29.86 -9.78
N PRO A 25 20.15 -30.43 -10.57
CA PRO A 25 19.24 -29.61 -11.38
C PRO A 25 18.38 -28.66 -10.54
N THR A 26 17.86 -29.11 -9.40
CA THR A 26 17.14 -28.21 -8.49
C THR A 26 18.05 -27.16 -7.88
N LEU A 27 19.29 -27.50 -7.53
CA LEU A 27 20.27 -26.55 -7.00
C LEU A 27 20.50 -25.37 -7.96
N ASP A 28 20.66 -25.63 -9.26
CA ASP A 28 20.89 -24.57 -10.25
C ASP A 28 19.72 -23.59 -10.36
N VAL A 29 18.49 -24.10 -10.32
CA VAL A 29 17.27 -23.27 -10.36
C VAL A 29 17.15 -22.44 -9.09
N TRP A 30 17.39 -23.04 -7.93
CA TRP A 30 17.38 -22.36 -6.64
C TRP A 30 18.47 -21.30 -6.54
N LEU A 31 19.67 -21.59 -7.05
CA LEU A 31 20.80 -20.66 -7.05
C LEU A 31 20.48 -19.42 -7.89
N THR A 32 19.88 -19.63 -9.07
CA THR A 32 19.44 -18.54 -9.94
C THR A 32 18.36 -17.68 -9.27
N ALA A 33 17.41 -18.30 -8.58
CA ALA A 33 16.34 -17.58 -7.89
C ALA A 33 16.81 -16.82 -6.64
N THR A 34 17.82 -17.34 -5.95
CA THR A 34 18.34 -16.80 -4.68
C THR A 34 19.59 -15.95 -4.83
N ALA A 35 20.10 -15.75 -6.06
CA ALA A 35 21.34 -15.03 -6.35
C ALA A 35 21.45 -13.66 -5.62
N ASN A 36 20.36 -12.89 -5.58
CA ASN A 36 20.28 -11.55 -4.99
C ASN A 36 19.71 -11.52 -3.56
N LEU A 37 19.61 -12.69 -2.92
CA LEU A 37 19.12 -12.84 -1.55
C LEU A 37 20.27 -13.16 -0.60
N SER A 38 20.17 -12.68 0.63
CA SER A 38 20.97 -13.20 1.73
C SER A 38 20.37 -14.50 2.27
N VAL A 39 21.20 -15.28 2.98
CA VAL A 39 20.76 -16.53 3.64
C VAL A 39 19.62 -16.26 4.62
N GLU A 40 19.71 -15.18 5.40
CA GLU A 40 18.69 -14.85 6.40
C GLU A 40 17.35 -14.42 5.77
N GLU A 41 17.39 -13.65 4.68
CA GLU A 41 16.17 -13.31 3.94
C GLU A 41 15.51 -14.54 3.31
N ALA A 42 16.30 -15.47 2.79
CA ALA A 42 15.78 -16.72 2.24
C ALA A 42 15.14 -17.58 3.35
N LYS A 43 15.81 -17.75 4.51
CA LYS A 43 15.22 -18.44 5.67
C LYS A 43 13.93 -17.78 6.13
N TRP A 44 13.91 -16.45 6.22
CA TRP A 44 12.72 -15.70 6.58
C TRP A 44 11.59 -15.96 5.58
N GLY A 45 11.86 -15.89 4.26
CA GLY A 45 10.86 -16.12 3.22
C GLY A 45 10.30 -17.56 3.24
N ILE A 46 11.14 -18.55 3.55
CA ILE A 46 10.71 -19.94 3.75
C ILE A 46 9.78 -20.06 4.96
N LYS A 47 10.18 -19.47 6.11
CA LYS A 47 9.33 -19.45 7.32
C LYS A 47 8.00 -18.78 7.06
N ASP A 48 8.01 -17.61 6.43
CA ASP A 48 6.81 -16.84 6.07
C ASP A 48 5.90 -17.63 5.13
N TYR A 49 6.46 -18.36 4.16
CA TYR A 49 5.69 -19.21 3.26
C TYR A 49 4.90 -20.27 4.02
N TYR A 50 5.57 -21.09 4.83
CA TYR A 50 4.92 -22.19 5.53
C TYR A 50 4.06 -21.75 6.71
N ALA A 51 4.38 -20.62 7.36
CA ALA A 51 3.55 -20.06 8.42
C ALA A 51 2.21 -19.50 7.90
N ASN A 52 2.19 -18.97 6.68
CA ASN A 52 0.99 -18.36 6.09
C ASN A 52 0.34 -19.23 5.00
N ALA A 53 0.86 -20.42 4.74
CA ALA A 53 0.23 -21.34 3.81
C ALA A 53 -1.05 -21.89 4.43
N ASN A 54 -2.18 -21.75 3.73
CA ASN A 54 -3.48 -22.13 4.26
C ASN A 54 -3.71 -23.64 4.05
N PRO A 55 -3.75 -24.45 5.13
CA PRO A 55 -4.00 -25.89 5.01
C PRO A 55 -5.47 -26.20 4.66
N ASN A 56 -6.38 -25.24 4.80
CA ASN A 56 -7.83 -25.44 4.61
C ASN A 56 -8.31 -25.25 3.16
N ASP A 57 -7.42 -24.86 2.24
CA ASP A 57 -7.76 -24.91 0.83
C ASP A 57 -7.72 -26.38 0.40
N ASN A 58 -8.77 -26.91 -0.26
CA ASN A 58 -8.94 -28.34 -0.60
C ASN A 58 -7.78 -28.95 -1.43
N ARG A 59 -6.76 -28.16 -1.76
CA ARG A 59 -5.55 -28.51 -2.52
C ARG A 59 -4.30 -28.67 -1.65
N GLY A 60 -4.37 -28.31 -0.37
CA GLY A 60 -3.24 -28.30 0.56
C GLY A 60 -2.15 -27.29 0.18
N THR A 61 -1.14 -27.18 1.05
CA THR A 61 0.04 -26.34 0.79
C THR A 61 0.89 -26.95 -0.31
N GLN A 62 1.09 -26.21 -1.41
CA GLN A 62 2.00 -26.60 -2.48
C GLN A 62 3.46 -26.58 -2.00
N PRO A 63 4.37 -27.37 -2.61
CA PRO A 63 5.79 -27.25 -2.32
C PRO A 63 6.30 -25.86 -2.69
N LEU A 64 7.16 -25.30 -1.83
CA LEU A 64 7.77 -24.00 -2.10
C LEU A 64 8.58 -24.04 -3.40
N GLN A 65 8.22 -23.16 -4.34
CA GLN A 65 8.96 -22.96 -5.57
C GLN A 65 10.01 -21.84 -5.41
N PRO A 66 11.18 -21.93 -6.05
CA PRO A 66 12.22 -20.89 -5.97
C PRO A 66 11.74 -19.50 -6.39
N ALA A 67 10.91 -19.44 -7.44
CA ALA A 67 10.32 -18.19 -7.92
C ALA A 67 9.39 -17.55 -6.87
N THR A 68 8.64 -18.36 -6.13
CA THR A 68 7.77 -17.90 -5.04
C THR A 68 8.57 -17.32 -3.89
N LEU A 69 9.70 -17.95 -3.53
CA LEU A 69 10.60 -17.42 -2.49
C LEU A 69 11.13 -16.03 -2.88
N ARG A 70 11.66 -15.89 -4.11
CA ARG A 70 12.17 -14.62 -4.63
C ARG A 70 11.12 -13.52 -4.58
N TYR A 71 9.90 -13.83 -5.05
CA TYR A 71 8.78 -12.89 -5.05
C TYR A 71 8.37 -12.47 -3.64
N ARG A 72 8.31 -13.40 -2.69
CA ARG A 72 7.94 -13.08 -1.30
C ARG A 72 8.94 -12.16 -0.63
N VAL A 73 10.24 -12.44 -0.82
CA VAL A 73 11.29 -11.59 -0.25
C VAL A 73 11.28 -10.20 -0.90
N SER A 74 11.07 -10.11 -2.23
CA SER A 74 10.97 -8.79 -2.88
C SER A 74 9.77 -7.99 -2.36
N GLN A 75 8.61 -8.63 -2.22
CA GLN A 75 7.41 -8.01 -1.63
C GLN A 75 7.63 -7.57 -0.18
N ALA A 76 8.43 -8.28 0.60
CA ALA A 76 8.78 -7.88 1.96
C ALA A 76 9.70 -6.66 1.99
N ARG A 77 10.73 -6.64 1.12
CA ARG A 77 11.63 -5.49 0.95
C ARG A 77 10.87 -4.25 0.50
N GLU A 78 10.00 -4.37 -0.49
CA GLU A 78 9.14 -3.28 -0.97
C GLU A 78 8.24 -2.73 0.15
N ARG A 79 7.59 -3.61 0.91
CA ARG A 79 6.76 -3.21 2.06
C ARG A 79 7.59 -2.49 3.13
N HIS A 80 8.81 -2.95 3.41
CA HIS A 80 9.69 -2.30 4.38
C HIS A 80 10.15 -0.92 3.91
N GLN A 81 10.58 -0.81 2.64
CA GLN A 81 10.99 0.45 2.03
C GLN A 81 9.83 1.45 1.98
N ALA A 82 8.63 1.02 1.61
CA ALA A 82 7.45 1.86 1.60
C ALA A 82 7.10 2.38 3.00
N LYS A 83 7.24 1.55 4.04
CA LYS A 83 7.05 1.97 5.44
C LYS A 83 8.11 2.97 5.88
N ALA A 84 9.38 2.72 5.58
CA ALA A 84 10.46 3.64 5.91
C ALA A 84 10.26 5.00 5.23
N ALA A 85 9.97 4.99 3.93
CA ALA A 85 9.68 6.21 3.17
C ALA A 85 8.44 6.95 3.70
N ALA A 86 7.41 6.24 4.18
CA ALA A 86 6.24 6.86 4.78
C ALA A 86 6.53 7.51 6.14
N ILE A 87 7.44 6.94 6.94
CA ILE A 87 7.89 7.50 8.22
C ILE A 87 8.77 8.74 7.97
N GLU A 88 9.66 8.69 6.99
CA GLU A 88 10.54 9.79 6.63
C GLU A 88 9.85 10.92 5.86
N ALA A 89 8.70 10.66 5.24
CA ALA A 89 7.95 11.65 4.50
C ALA A 89 7.47 12.78 5.43
N ALA A 90 8.03 13.97 5.24
CA ALA A 90 7.56 15.20 5.87
C ALA A 90 6.06 15.42 5.60
N PRO A 91 5.34 16.13 6.50
CA PRO A 91 3.93 16.43 6.29
C PRO A 91 3.72 17.11 4.94
N ARG A 92 2.95 16.47 4.06
CA ARG A 92 2.56 17.04 2.77
C ARG A 92 1.87 18.39 3.01
N VAL A 93 2.49 19.49 2.59
CA VAL A 93 1.86 20.81 2.59
C VAL A 93 0.66 20.75 1.66
N LYS A 94 -0.55 20.73 2.23
CA LYS A 94 -1.79 20.40 1.51
C LYS A 94 -2.18 21.42 0.43
N ASN A 95 -1.57 22.61 0.41
CA ASN A 95 -1.64 23.61 -0.66
C ASN A 95 -0.71 24.78 -0.33
N PRO A 96 0.54 24.83 -0.83
CA PRO A 96 1.45 25.93 -0.53
C PRO A 96 1.00 27.27 -1.14
N ASN A 97 0.15 27.24 -2.19
CA ASN A 97 -0.41 28.42 -2.85
C ASN A 97 -1.91 28.26 -3.07
N ASN A 98 -2.69 28.45 -2.00
CA ASN A 98 -4.15 28.47 -2.10
C ASN A 98 -4.58 29.63 -3.03
N TYR A 99 -5.46 29.37 -4.00
CA TYR A 99 -5.97 30.40 -4.92
C TYR A 99 -6.58 31.58 -4.16
N ARG A 100 -7.24 31.31 -3.02
CA ARG A 100 -7.73 32.33 -2.09
C ARG A 100 -6.63 33.25 -1.56
N ALA A 101 -5.45 32.70 -1.26
CA ALA A 101 -4.32 33.48 -0.75
C ALA A 101 -3.67 34.33 -1.86
N ARG A 102 -3.69 33.85 -3.11
CA ARG A 102 -3.16 34.57 -4.27
C ARG A 102 -4.08 35.66 -4.79
N ASN A 103 -5.39 35.44 -4.77
CA ASN A 103 -6.40 36.34 -5.32
C ASN A 103 -7.58 36.45 -4.34
N PRO A 104 -7.42 37.15 -3.20
CA PRO A 104 -8.44 37.21 -2.16
C PRO A 104 -9.73 37.87 -2.65
N GLU A 105 -9.63 38.98 -3.38
CA GLU A 105 -10.78 39.72 -3.89
C GLU A 105 -11.60 38.92 -4.89
N LEU A 106 -10.93 38.27 -5.84
CA LEU A 106 -11.60 37.49 -6.87
C LEU A 106 -12.21 36.20 -6.31
N TRP A 107 -11.58 35.62 -5.28
CA TRP A 107 -12.19 34.54 -4.51
C TRP A 107 -13.48 34.98 -3.83
N GLU A 108 -13.50 36.15 -3.17
CA GLU A 108 -14.71 36.68 -2.53
C GLU A 108 -15.82 36.95 -3.54
N GLN A 109 -15.47 37.49 -4.71
CA GLN A 109 -16.42 37.69 -5.81
C GLN A 109 -17.04 36.37 -6.28
N LEU A 110 -16.23 35.34 -6.53
CA LEU A 110 -16.71 34.02 -6.96
C LEU A 110 -17.57 33.33 -5.89
N VAL A 111 -17.21 33.50 -4.61
CA VAL A 111 -18.01 32.97 -3.50
C VAL A 111 -19.35 33.69 -3.40
N ALA A 112 -19.39 35.02 -3.55
CA ALA A 112 -20.62 35.79 -3.57
C ALA A 112 -21.51 35.39 -4.75
N GLU A 113 -20.95 35.31 -5.96
CA GLU A 113 -21.66 34.88 -7.16
C GLU A 113 -22.22 33.46 -7.03
N GLY A 114 -21.43 32.53 -6.47
CA GLY A 114 -21.88 31.17 -6.18
C GLY A 114 -23.04 31.11 -5.18
N ARG A 115 -23.00 31.94 -4.13
CA ARG A 115 -24.10 32.04 -3.15
C ARG A 115 -25.37 32.56 -3.80
N ASP A 116 -25.27 33.57 -4.65
CA ASP A 116 -26.44 34.17 -5.29
C ASP A 116 -27.04 33.25 -6.36
N LYS A 117 -26.20 32.57 -7.15
CA LYS A 117 -26.63 31.50 -8.08
C LYS A 117 -27.34 30.38 -7.34
N HIS A 118 -26.80 29.93 -6.21
CA HIS A 118 -27.44 28.87 -5.42
C HIS A 118 -28.80 29.30 -4.85
N ARG A 119 -28.91 30.54 -4.35
CA ARG A 119 -30.21 31.09 -3.91
C ARG A 119 -31.21 31.17 -5.05
N ALA A 120 -30.78 31.61 -6.23
CA ALA A 120 -31.63 31.68 -7.41
C ALA A 120 -32.13 30.28 -7.84
N ASP A 121 -31.27 29.26 -7.80
CA ASP A 121 -31.64 27.86 -8.07
C ASP A 121 -32.65 27.31 -7.05
N LEU A 122 -32.44 27.56 -5.76
CA LEU A 122 -33.41 27.14 -4.73
C LEU A 122 -34.78 27.78 -4.95
N ARG A 123 -34.81 29.08 -5.26
CA ARG A 123 -36.05 29.81 -5.55
C ARG A 123 -36.74 29.30 -6.81
N SER A 124 -35.99 29.00 -7.89
CA SER A 124 -36.59 28.44 -9.11
C SER A 124 -37.23 27.06 -8.88
N ARG A 125 -36.72 26.32 -7.89
CA ARG A 125 -37.25 25.02 -7.43
C ARG A 125 -38.36 25.16 -6.38
N GLY A 126 -38.76 26.38 -6.03
CA GLY A 126 -39.80 26.64 -5.02
C GLY A 126 -39.35 26.42 -3.57
N ILE A 127 -38.04 26.29 -3.32
CA ILE A 127 -37.47 26.08 -1.99
C ILE A 127 -37.01 27.44 -1.44
N THR A 128 -37.54 27.87 -0.30
CA THR A 128 -37.08 29.08 0.37
C THR A 128 -35.67 28.87 0.94
N PRO A 129 -34.66 29.66 0.54
CA PRO A 129 -33.32 29.54 1.11
C PRO A 129 -33.33 29.73 2.63
N HIS A 130 -32.57 28.93 3.36
CA HIS A 130 -32.57 28.94 4.83
C HIS A 130 -32.26 30.32 5.43
N ALA A 131 -31.42 31.12 4.78
CA ALA A 131 -31.08 32.48 5.23
C ALA A 131 -32.30 33.43 5.26
N GLU A 132 -33.34 33.12 4.48
CA GLU A 132 -34.60 33.87 4.43
C GLU A 132 -35.66 33.28 5.35
N SER A 133 -35.64 31.96 5.57
CA SER A 133 -36.60 31.28 6.46
C SER A 133 -36.25 31.39 7.95
N CYS A 134 -34.97 31.55 8.29
CA CYS A 134 -34.53 31.91 9.65
C CYS A 134 -33.28 32.82 9.60
N PRO A 135 -33.47 34.15 9.56
CA PRO A 135 -32.37 35.12 9.51
C PRO A 135 -31.43 35.01 10.71
N ASP A 136 -31.99 34.78 11.91
CA ASP A 136 -31.23 34.73 13.17
C ASP A 136 -30.44 33.43 13.36
N CYS A 137 -30.82 32.35 12.68
CA CYS A 137 -30.11 31.08 12.71
C CYS A 137 -28.80 31.09 11.87
N SER A 138 -28.62 32.11 11.03
CA SER A 138 -27.55 32.15 10.02
C SER A 138 -26.38 33.10 10.38
N ARG A 139 -26.45 33.77 11.53
CA ARG A 139 -25.32 34.53 12.08
C ARG A 139 -24.39 33.59 12.85
N PRO A 140 -23.10 33.47 12.48
CA PRO A 140 -22.13 32.86 13.38
C PRO A 140 -22.06 33.72 14.63
N SER A 141 -22.36 33.15 15.79
CA SER A 141 -22.09 33.74 17.10
C SER A 141 -20.60 34.13 17.13
N ARG A 142 -20.33 35.43 17.26
CA ARG A 142 -18.98 35.97 17.45
C ARG A 142 -18.37 35.44 18.74
#